data_AF-A0A2V9HL60-F1
#
_entry.id   AF-A0A2V9HL60-F1
#
_cell.length_a   1.000
_cell.length_b   1.000
_cell.length_c   1.000
_cell.angle_alpha   90.00
_cell.angle_beta   90.00
_cell.angle_gamma   90.00
#
_symmetry.space_group_name_H-M   'P 1'
#
loop_
_entity.id
_entity.type
_entity.pdbx_description
1 polymer ?
#
loop_
_entity_poly.entity_id
_entity_poly.type
_entity_poly.pdbx_seq_one_letter_code
_entity_poly.pdbx_strand_id
1 'polypeptide(L)'
;MRETFLVSAAAAGALLLAAVTMNAQYKEALKLVQTIPLPNLKGRIDHMDVDVKGKRLFVSGLENGSVEVVDLQAGKWTRSIPGLQKPQGIADVPSLNKVFVASGDDGMLRVFRGDTLELLDSIKLGLGANRVTYDARKKLLYVGYGGKNYGEVGIIDARKDKKLYDIRVAAHPAEILLDKPGKRLFVLVPVANKIQVIDTKTREVTTTWPVSSERPGDAAYDESTQRLFLGTRTPPQMIAMDTKTGAEVANLPTVDGMDGVYFDTTRKRIYISGGRGFDAGYVYAYQQKGANSYGIASKIPTKPGAGTSFWSPELNRYYVAAPTYDNDLAAVLVFEPQP
;
A
#
# COMPACT_ATOMS: atom_id res chain seq x y z
N MET A 1 -41.61 64.01 -53.65
CA MET A 1 -42.50 63.00 -53.05
C MET A 1 -42.31 61.67 -53.77
N ARG A 2 -41.54 60.75 -53.20
CA ARG A 2 -41.79 59.31 -53.15
C ARG A 2 -40.58 58.62 -52.51
N GLU A 3 -40.92 57.77 -51.56
CA GLU A 3 -40.08 57.08 -50.59
C GLU A 3 -39.23 55.98 -51.22
N THR A 4 -38.04 55.74 -50.68
CA THR A 4 -37.35 54.46 -50.82
C THR A 4 -36.55 54.13 -49.56
N PHE A 5 -37.15 53.20 -48.80
CA PHE A 5 -36.65 52.20 -47.86
C PHE A 5 -35.20 52.26 -47.33
N LEU A 6 -35.14 52.35 -45.99
CA LEU A 6 -34.07 51.91 -45.12
C LEU A 6 -33.74 50.42 -45.32
N VAL A 7 -32.46 50.10 -45.55
CA VAL A 7 -31.89 48.77 -45.26
C VAL A 7 -30.94 48.93 -44.09
N SER A 8 -31.35 48.43 -42.93
CA SER A 8 -30.52 48.27 -41.74
C SER A 8 -29.59 47.07 -41.95
N ALA A 9 -28.29 47.30 -42.02
CA ALA A 9 -27.28 46.25 -41.91
C ALA A 9 -26.92 46.09 -40.42
N ALA A 10 -27.54 45.12 -39.75
CA ALA A 10 -27.14 44.70 -38.42
C ALA A 10 -25.89 43.80 -38.53
N ALA A 11 -24.72 44.33 -38.16
CA ALA A 11 -23.51 43.53 -37.99
C ALA A 11 -23.65 42.68 -36.71
N ALA A 12 -23.91 41.39 -36.87
CA ALA A 12 -23.86 40.42 -35.77
C ALA A 12 -22.40 40.17 -35.39
N GLY A 13 -21.94 40.82 -34.33
CA GLY A 13 -20.64 40.52 -33.71
C GLY A 13 -20.72 39.17 -32.99
N ALA A 14 -20.10 38.14 -33.58
CA ALA A 14 -19.90 36.86 -32.91
C ALA A 14 -18.82 37.01 -31.82
N LEU A 15 -19.23 37.07 -30.55
CA LEU A 15 -18.31 36.88 -29.42
C LEU A 15 -17.89 35.40 -29.36
N LEU A 16 -16.69 35.11 -29.85
CA LEU A 16 -15.98 33.87 -29.55
C LEU A 16 -15.60 33.86 -28.06
N LEU A 17 -16.41 33.18 -27.24
CA LEU A 17 -16.00 32.73 -25.90
C LEU A 17 -14.93 31.65 -26.08
N ALA A 18 -13.66 32.06 -26.11
CA ALA A 18 -12.55 31.14 -25.96
C ALA A 18 -12.64 30.51 -24.56
N ALA A 19 -13.04 29.24 -24.50
CA ALA A 19 -12.94 28.44 -23.29
C ALA A 19 -11.45 28.27 -22.98
N VAL A 20 -10.93 29.11 -22.08
CA VAL A 20 -9.60 28.91 -21.49
C VAL A 20 -9.72 27.67 -20.61
N THR A 21 -9.31 26.52 -21.13
CA THR A 21 -9.00 25.36 -20.29
C THR A 21 -7.76 25.75 -19.49
N MET A 22 -7.97 26.21 -18.25
CA MET A 22 -6.89 26.26 -17.28
C MET A 22 -6.45 24.83 -16.99
N ASN A 23 -5.46 24.36 -17.73
CA ASN A 23 -4.63 23.25 -17.30
C ASN A 23 -3.87 23.77 -16.08
N ALA A 24 -4.46 23.61 -14.89
CA ALA A 24 -3.70 23.68 -13.67
C ALA A 24 -2.64 22.58 -13.77
N GLN A 25 -1.41 22.97 -14.10
CA GLN A 25 -0.28 22.07 -14.16
C GLN A 25 -0.01 21.62 -12.73
N TYR A 26 -0.64 20.51 -12.33
CA TYR A 26 -0.37 19.85 -11.07
C TYR A 26 1.14 19.62 -10.99
N LYS A 27 1.82 20.19 -9.98
CA LYS A 27 3.21 19.83 -9.70
C LYS A 27 3.23 18.34 -9.36
N GLU A 28 4.06 17.57 -10.07
CA GLU A 28 4.19 16.14 -9.83
C GLU A 28 4.61 15.88 -8.39
N ALA A 29 3.81 15.15 -7.62
CA ALA A 29 4.08 14.83 -6.23
C ALA A 29 5.18 13.75 -6.03
N LEU A 30 5.49 13.01 -7.09
CA LEU A 30 6.51 11.97 -7.16
C LEU A 30 7.22 12.08 -8.51
N LYS A 31 8.55 11.98 -8.50
CA LYS A 31 9.37 11.93 -9.71
C LYS A 31 10.02 10.56 -9.83
N LEU A 32 9.90 9.89 -10.97
CA LEU A 32 10.64 8.64 -11.22
C LEU A 32 12.14 8.97 -11.32
N VAL A 33 12.96 8.34 -10.47
CA VAL A 33 14.42 8.57 -10.44
C VAL A 33 15.21 7.34 -10.85
N GLN A 34 14.61 6.14 -10.80
CA GLN A 34 15.26 4.91 -11.20
C GLN A 34 14.24 3.82 -11.54
N THR A 35 14.60 2.94 -12.47
CA THR A 35 13.91 1.68 -12.72
C THR A 35 14.93 0.57 -12.53
N ILE A 36 14.68 -0.34 -11.59
CA ILE A 36 15.57 -1.45 -11.26
C ILE A 36 14.95 -2.76 -11.80
N PRO A 37 15.52 -3.38 -12.84
CA PRO A 37 15.01 -4.64 -13.38
C PRO A 37 15.10 -5.80 -12.36
N LEU A 38 14.10 -6.68 -12.40
CA LEU A 38 13.99 -7.93 -11.65
C LEU A 38 13.95 -9.10 -12.66
N PRO A 39 15.11 -9.48 -13.24
CA PRO A 39 15.16 -10.29 -14.47
C PRO A 39 14.56 -11.70 -14.34
N ASN A 40 14.51 -12.24 -13.12
CA ASN A 40 14.04 -13.60 -12.86
C ASN A 40 12.62 -13.65 -12.27
N LEU A 41 12.01 -12.50 -12.00
CA LEU A 41 10.69 -12.45 -11.40
C LEU A 41 9.62 -12.52 -12.49
N LYS A 42 8.64 -13.41 -12.30
CA LYS A 42 7.46 -13.54 -13.16
C LYS A 42 6.17 -13.52 -12.34
N GLY A 43 5.07 -13.16 -13.02
CA GLY A 43 3.74 -13.16 -12.43
C GLY A 43 3.54 -12.05 -11.39
N ARG A 44 2.62 -12.27 -10.45
CA ARG A 44 2.22 -11.26 -9.47
C ARG A 44 3.32 -11.01 -8.45
N ILE A 45 3.53 -9.73 -8.15
CA ILE A 45 4.34 -9.21 -7.04
C ILE A 45 3.39 -8.81 -5.90
N ASP A 46 3.85 -8.95 -4.65
CA ASP A 46 3.15 -8.49 -3.46
C ASP A 46 4.09 -7.62 -2.59
N HIS A 47 3.93 -7.63 -1.26
CA HIS A 47 4.55 -6.64 -0.39
C HIS A 47 6.07 -6.59 -0.45
N MET A 48 6.61 -5.46 -0.02
CA MET A 48 8.04 -5.19 0.08
C MET A 48 8.36 -4.70 1.49
N ASP A 49 9.60 -4.86 1.89
CA ASP A 49 10.16 -4.18 3.07
C ASP A 49 11.65 -3.86 2.84
N VAL A 50 12.20 -2.94 3.63
CA VAL A 50 13.54 -2.39 3.41
C VAL A 50 14.45 -2.52 4.63
N ASP A 51 15.65 -3.04 4.38
CA ASP A 51 16.79 -2.86 5.26
C ASP A 51 17.44 -1.52 4.95
N VAL A 52 17.06 -0.49 5.70
CA VAL A 52 17.55 0.88 5.55
C VAL A 52 19.07 0.96 5.70
N LYS A 53 19.65 0.20 6.64
CA LYS A 53 21.09 0.27 6.97
C LYS A 53 21.93 -0.41 5.89
N GLY A 54 21.55 -1.62 5.50
CA GLY A 54 22.19 -2.38 4.43
C GLY A 54 21.80 -1.92 3.03
N LYS A 55 20.81 -1.02 2.91
CA LYS A 55 20.26 -0.51 1.64
C LYS A 55 19.78 -1.64 0.74
N ARG A 56 19.02 -2.58 1.33
CA ARG A 56 18.44 -3.71 0.60
C ARG A 56 16.92 -3.59 0.61
N LEU A 57 16.30 -3.75 -0.55
CA LEU A 57 14.85 -3.89 -0.67
C LEU A 57 14.53 -5.37 -0.90
N PHE A 58 13.63 -5.91 -0.10
CA PHE A 58 13.07 -7.24 -0.25
C PHE A 58 11.73 -7.15 -0.96
N VAL A 59 11.50 -7.97 -1.98
CA VAL A 59 10.30 -7.93 -2.82
C VAL A 59 9.68 -9.31 -2.93
N SER A 60 8.42 -9.49 -2.51
CA SER A 60 7.73 -10.78 -2.61
C SER A 60 7.25 -11.05 -4.04
N GLY A 61 7.91 -11.98 -4.73
CA GLY A 61 7.44 -12.55 -5.98
C GLY A 61 6.42 -13.65 -5.69
N LEU A 62 5.15 -13.27 -5.51
CA LEU A 62 4.08 -14.16 -5.09
C LEU A 62 3.94 -15.39 -6.00
N GLU A 63 3.73 -15.19 -7.31
CA GLU A 63 3.62 -16.34 -8.24
C GLU A 63 4.98 -16.95 -8.57
N ASN A 64 6.08 -16.21 -8.35
CA ASN A 64 7.43 -16.70 -8.57
C ASN A 64 7.89 -17.65 -7.45
N GLY A 65 7.18 -17.68 -6.32
CA GLY A 65 7.55 -18.51 -5.16
C GLY A 65 8.87 -18.09 -4.54
N SER A 66 9.17 -16.79 -4.55
CA SER A 66 10.46 -16.26 -4.10
C SER A 66 10.37 -14.88 -3.45
N VAL A 67 11.43 -14.52 -2.72
CA VAL A 67 11.72 -13.12 -2.33
C VAL A 67 12.95 -12.65 -3.08
N GLU A 68 12.81 -11.55 -3.83
CA GLU A 68 13.90 -10.90 -4.54
C GLU A 68 14.61 -9.89 -3.65
N VAL A 69 15.93 -9.81 -3.79
CA VAL A 69 16.78 -8.90 -3.01
C VAL A 69 17.42 -7.89 -3.96
N VAL A 70 17.13 -6.62 -3.74
CA VAL A 70 17.64 -5.50 -4.54
C VAL A 70 18.62 -4.69 -3.70
N ASP A 71 19.81 -4.43 -4.24
CA ASP A 71 20.75 -3.46 -3.69
C ASP A 71 20.35 -2.06 -4.16
N LEU A 72 19.88 -1.24 -3.23
CA LEU A 72 19.39 0.12 -3.48
C LEU A 72 20.53 1.11 -3.72
N GLN A 73 21.75 0.81 -3.26
CA GLN A 73 22.91 1.67 -3.54
C GLN A 73 23.46 1.43 -4.93
N ALA A 74 23.60 0.17 -5.33
CA ALA A 74 24.02 -0.19 -6.67
C ALA A 74 22.88 -0.08 -7.70
N GLY A 75 21.62 -0.03 -7.24
CA GLY A 75 20.46 0.09 -8.11
C GLY A 75 20.21 -1.17 -8.94
N LYS A 76 20.46 -2.36 -8.37
CA LYS A 76 20.40 -3.63 -9.11
C LYS A 76 19.85 -4.76 -8.27
N TRP A 77 19.17 -5.69 -8.93
CA TRP A 77 18.88 -7.01 -8.37
C TRP A 77 20.18 -7.75 -8.02
N THR A 78 20.18 -8.47 -6.89
CA THR A 78 21.37 -9.20 -6.40
C THR A 78 21.16 -10.71 -6.34
N ARG A 79 20.03 -11.17 -5.80
CA ARG A 79 19.71 -12.60 -5.64
C ARG A 79 18.22 -12.80 -5.37
N SER A 80 17.79 -14.05 -5.51
CA SER A 80 16.46 -14.54 -5.14
C SER A 80 16.57 -15.52 -3.97
N ILE A 81 15.55 -15.55 -3.10
CA ILE A 81 15.31 -16.60 -2.10
C ILE A 81 14.17 -17.48 -2.62
N PRO A 82 14.45 -18.65 -3.22
CA PRO A 82 13.43 -19.50 -3.85
C PRO A 82 12.74 -20.43 -2.84
N GLY A 83 11.72 -21.17 -3.32
CA GLY A 83 11.11 -22.29 -2.58
C GLY A 83 10.00 -21.89 -1.61
N LEU A 84 9.44 -20.69 -1.77
CA LEU A 84 8.36 -20.16 -0.94
C LEU A 84 7.00 -20.42 -1.61
N GLN A 85 5.95 -20.67 -0.82
CA GLN A 85 4.62 -20.98 -1.33
C GLN A 85 3.74 -19.73 -1.29
N LYS A 86 3.72 -18.97 -2.38
CA LYS A 86 3.10 -17.63 -2.47
C LYS A 86 3.54 -16.70 -1.33
N PRO A 87 4.82 -16.27 -1.29
CA PRO A 87 5.26 -15.29 -0.32
C PRO A 87 4.52 -13.97 -0.54
N GLN A 88 4.09 -13.33 0.54
CA GLN A 88 3.30 -12.09 0.49
C GLN A 88 3.86 -11.00 1.37
N GLY A 89 3.71 -11.12 2.70
CA GLY A 89 4.22 -10.12 3.66
C GLY A 89 5.68 -10.35 4.01
N ILE A 90 6.44 -9.26 4.14
CA ILE A 90 7.84 -9.25 4.56
C ILE A 90 7.98 -8.30 5.75
N ALA A 91 8.81 -8.66 6.72
CA ALA A 91 9.30 -7.74 7.74
C ALA A 91 10.82 -7.90 7.94
N ASP A 92 11.60 -6.87 7.63
CA ASP A 92 13.01 -6.77 7.99
C ASP A 92 13.14 -6.27 9.43
N VAL A 93 13.91 -6.99 10.24
CA VAL A 93 14.10 -6.71 11.67
C VAL A 93 15.60 -6.66 11.99
N PRO A 94 16.29 -5.55 11.64
CA PRO A 94 17.73 -5.42 11.83
C PRO A 94 18.18 -5.59 13.28
N SER A 95 17.36 -5.14 14.23
CA SER A 95 17.66 -5.25 15.67
C SER A 95 17.81 -6.70 16.16
N LEU A 96 17.32 -7.68 15.39
CA LEU A 96 17.43 -9.11 15.67
C LEU A 96 18.23 -9.86 14.61
N ASN A 97 18.76 -9.17 13.59
CA ASN A 97 19.36 -9.76 12.40
C ASN A 97 18.45 -10.83 11.76
N LYS A 98 17.18 -10.48 11.50
CA LYS A 98 16.18 -11.39 10.93
C LYS A 98 15.33 -10.73 9.86
N VAL A 99 14.92 -11.50 8.86
CA VAL A 99 13.86 -11.17 7.89
C VAL A 99 12.77 -12.22 8.01
N PHE A 100 11.53 -11.77 8.17
CA PHE A 100 10.35 -12.62 8.30
C PHE A 100 9.55 -12.58 7.01
N VAL A 101 9.15 -13.74 6.49
CA VAL A 101 8.36 -13.85 5.24
C VAL A 101 7.14 -14.73 5.46
N ALA A 102 5.96 -14.16 5.32
CA ALA A 102 4.69 -14.88 5.36
C ALA A 102 4.37 -15.47 3.98
N SER A 103 3.87 -16.71 3.97
CA SER A 103 3.53 -17.46 2.76
C SER A 103 2.08 -17.93 2.81
N GLY A 104 1.29 -17.52 1.83
CA GLY A 104 -0.16 -17.70 1.83
C GLY A 104 -0.58 -19.16 1.65
N ASP A 105 0.05 -19.88 0.73
CA ASP A 105 -0.43 -21.20 0.31
C ASP A 105 -0.10 -22.33 1.29
N ASP A 106 1.00 -22.22 2.05
CA ASP A 106 1.34 -23.18 3.10
C ASP A 106 1.12 -22.66 4.51
N GLY A 107 0.78 -21.37 4.66
CA GLY A 107 0.52 -20.76 5.96
C GLY A 107 1.73 -20.73 6.89
N MET A 108 2.93 -20.58 6.33
CA MET A 108 4.18 -20.51 7.10
C MET A 108 4.68 -19.07 7.20
N LEU A 109 5.20 -18.71 8.37
CA LEU A 109 6.07 -17.55 8.56
C LEU A 109 7.51 -18.04 8.65
N ARG A 110 8.29 -17.83 7.61
CA ARG A 110 9.69 -18.23 7.54
C ARG A 110 10.57 -17.15 8.12
N VAL A 111 11.60 -17.55 8.85
CA VAL A 111 12.57 -16.67 9.50
C VAL A 111 13.92 -16.87 8.85
N PHE A 112 14.45 -15.83 8.24
CA PHE A 112 15.78 -15.83 7.61
C PHE A 112 16.75 -15.00 8.43
N ARG A 113 18.03 -15.37 8.44
CA ARG A 113 19.09 -14.51 9.01
C ARG A 113 19.23 -13.25 8.17
N GLY A 114 19.25 -12.08 8.80
CA GLY A 114 19.20 -10.79 8.09
C GLY A 114 20.38 -10.55 7.15
N ASP A 115 21.57 -11.01 7.49
CA ASP A 115 22.80 -10.82 6.69
C ASP A 115 22.96 -11.86 5.58
N THR A 116 22.91 -13.16 5.89
CA THR A 116 23.16 -14.24 4.94
C THR A 116 21.90 -14.72 4.21
N LEU A 117 20.72 -14.41 4.76
CA LEU A 117 19.39 -14.92 4.37
C LEU A 117 19.31 -16.45 4.32
N GLU A 118 20.07 -17.11 5.20
CA GLU A 118 19.86 -18.52 5.53
C GLU A 118 18.56 -18.68 6.31
N LEU A 119 17.79 -19.72 6.00
CA LEU A 119 16.60 -20.08 6.77
C LEU A 119 17.01 -20.51 8.18
N LEU A 120 16.47 -19.83 9.19
CA LEU A 120 16.68 -20.13 10.61
C LEU A 120 15.54 -20.97 11.18
N ASP A 121 14.30 -20.61 10.85
CA ASP A 121 13.11 -21.26 11.40
C ASP A 121 11.89 -21.11 10.47
N SER A 122 10.84 -21.87 10.75
CA SER A 122 9.56 -21.81 10.04
C SER A 122 8.40 -22.02 11.02
N ILE A 123 7.63 -20.96 11.23
CA ILE A 123 6.56 -20.90 12.23
C ILE A 123 5.23 -21.18 11.53
N LYS A 124 4.51 -22.21 12.00
CA LYS A 124 3.19 -22.55 11.46
C LYS A 124 2.12 -21.54 11.92
N LEU A 125 1.45 -20.94 10.95
CA LEU A 125 0.25 -20.13 11.11
C LEU A 125 -0.96 -20.91 10.55
N GLY A 126 -1.88 -20.23 9.86
CA GLY A 126 -2.90 -20.83 8.99
C GLY A 126 -2.73 -20.37 7.54
N LEU A 127 -3.54 -20.94 6.64
CA LEU A 127 -3.55 -20.54 5.23
C LEU A 127 -3.89 -19.06 5.06
N GLY A 128 -3.47 -18.49 3.93
CA GLY A 128 -3.66 -17.09 3.60
C GLY A 128 -2.80 -16.14 4.44
N ALA A 129 -1.67 -16.60 4.99
CA ALA A 129 -0.74 -15.70 5.68
C ALA A 129 -0.27 -14.59 4.74
N ASN A 130 -0.54 -13.35 5.14
CA ASN A 130 -0.33 -12.16 4.32
C ASN A 130 0.49 -11.10 5.08
N ARG A 131 -0.13 -9.99 5.52
CA ARG A 131 0.57 -8.83 6.09
C ARG A 131 1.30 -9.18 7.38
N VAL A 132 2.53 -8.69 7.52
CA VAL A 132 3.39 -8.83 8.70
C VAL A 132 3.70 -7.44 9.26
N THR A 133 3.26 -7.16 10.49
CA THR A 133 3.44 -5.87 11.14
C THR A 133 4.30 -6.01 12.39
N TYR A 134 5.40 -5.26 12.48
CA TYR A 134 6.37 -5.39 13.56
C TYR A 134 6.24 -4.30 14.64
N ASP A 135 6.09 -4.71 15.89
CA ASP A 135 6.25 -3.86 17.08
C ASP A 135 7.71 -3.92 17.56
N ALA A 136 8.50 -2.91 17.17
CA ALA A 136 9.90 -2.82 17.55
C ALA A 136 10.14 -2.65 19.07
N ARG A 137 9.14 -2.17 19.84
CA ARG A 137 9.25 -1.95 21.29
C ARG A 137 9.08 -3.24 22.05
N LYS A 138 8.07 -4.02 21.67
CA LYS A 138 7.77 -5.32 22.32
C LYS A 138 8.50 -6.49 21.67
N LYS A 139 9.11 -6.29 20.50
CA LYS A 139 9.71 -7.33 19.65
C LYS A 139 8.69 -8.40 19.25
N LEU A 140 7.49 -7.95 18.90
CA LEU A 140 6.38 -8.81 18.47
C LEU A 140 6.06 -8.56 17.00
N LEU A 141 5.67 -9.61 16.28
CA LEU A 141 5.04 -9.49 14.97
C LEU A 141 3.55 -9.79 15.12
N TYR A 142 2.74 -9.07 14.35
CA TYR A 142 1.33 -9.35 14.13
C TYR A 142 1.16 -9.79 12.69
N VAL A 143 0.67 -11.02 12.47
CA VAL A 143 0.56 -11.60 11.13
C VAL A 143 -0.87 -11.98 10.84
N GLY A 144 -1.43 -11.42 9.78
CA GLY A 144 -2.78 -11.72 9.32
C GLY A 144 -2.81 -12.99 8.50
N TYR A 145 -3.73 -13.90 8.81
CA TYR A 145 -3.98 -15.08 8.01
C TYR A 145 -5.45 -15.49 8.09
N GLY A 146 -5.92 -16.35 7.18
CA GLY A 146 -7.33 -16.70 7.08
C GLY A 146 -7.85 -16.91 5.66
N GLY A 147 -9.17 -16.93 5.54
CA GLY A 147 -9.87 -17.02 4.26
C GLY A 147 -11.22 -16.30 4.30
N LYS A 148 -12.14 -16.71 3.41
CA LYS A 148 -13.46 -16.06 3.30
C LYS A 148 -14.30 -16.16 4.58
N ASN A 149 -14.22 -17.29 5.28
CA ASN A 149 -15.12 -17.63 6.40
C ASN A 149 -14.43 -17.66 7.77
N TYR A 150 -13.14 -17.33 7.83
CA TYR A 150 -12.38 -17.25 9.08
C TYR A 150 -11.20 -16.29 8.92
N GLY A 151 -10.73 -15.70 9.99
CA GLY A 151 -9.50 -14.93 9.99
C GLY A 151 -8.92 -14.79 11.38
N GLU A 152 -7.60 -14.67 11.43
CA GLU A 152 -6.84 -14.55 12.67
C GLU A 152 -5.69 -13.56 12.49
N VAL A 153 -5.33 -12.90 13.59
CA VAL A 153 -4.08 -12.18 13.73
C VAL A 153 -3.20 -12.95 14.71
N GLY A 154 -2.17 -13.60 14.19
CA GLY A 154 -1.16 -14.28 15.01
C GLY A 154 -0.23 -13.27 15.66
N ILE A 155 0.11 -13.50 16.93
CA ILE A 155 1.14 -12.75 17.66
C ILE A 155 2.39 -13.62 17.78
N ILE A 156 3.52 -13.17 17.24
CA ILE A 156 4.78 -13.93 17.23
C ILE A 156 5.82 -13.18 18.06
N ASP A 157 6.53 -13.88 18.96
CA ASP A 157 7.75 -13.37 19.58
C ASP A 157 8.91 -13.47 18.59
N ALA A 158 9.34 -12.34 18.03
CA ALA A 158 10.39 -12.30 17.01
C ALA A 158 11.78 -12.66 17.55
N ARG A 159 11.98 -12.63 18.87
CA ARG A 159 13.26 -13.02 19.48
C ARG A 159 13.40 -14.54 19.50
N LYS A 160 12.30 -15.22 19.81
CA LYS A 160 12.24 -16.67 20.06
C LYS A 160 11.66 -17.47 18.89
N ASP A 161 11.27 -16.79 17.80
CA ASP A 161 10.63 -17.38 16.63
C ASP A 161 9.43 -18.26 17.01
N LYS A 162 8.59 -17.74 17.92
CA LYS A 162 7.49 -18.51 18.51
C LYS A 162 6.17 -17.78 18.40
N LYS A 163 5.16 -18.46 17.83
CA LYS A 163 3.77 -18.02 17.90
C LYS A 163 3.28 -18.10 19.36
N LEU A 164 2.75 -16.99 19.86
CA LEU A 164 2.28 -16.86 21.23
C LEU A 164 0.77 -17.05 21.32
N TYR A 165 0.01 -16.36 20.46
CA TYR A 165 -1.45 -16.30 20.52
C TYR A 165 -2.03 -16.03 19.13
N ASP A 166 -3.32 -16.32 18.98
CA ASP A 166 -4.12 -15.95 17.82
C ASP A 166 -5.32 -15.11 18.28
N ILE A 167 -5.61 -14.03 17.56
CA ILE A 167 -6.79 -13.18 17.79
C ILE A 167 -7.77 -13.40 16.65
N ARG A 168 -8.99 -13.86 16.96
CA ARG A 168 -10.03 -14.06 15.95
C ARG A 168 -10.55 -12.74 15.41
N VAL A 169 -10.68 -12.68 14.08
CA VAL A 169 -11.33 -11.60 13.35
C VAL A 169 -12.39 -12.17 12.42
N ALA A 170 -13.19 -11.30 11.79
CA ALA A 170 -14.36 -11.71 11.03
C ALA A 170 -14.05 -12.55 9.77
N ALA A 171 -12.92 -12.28 9.09
CA ALA A 171 -12.44 -13.01 7.92
C ALA A 171 -10.96 -12.63 7.67
N HIS A 172 -10.36 -13.11 6.59
CA HIS A 172 -8.98 -12.83 6.19
C HIS A 172 -8.59 -11.33 6.34
N PRO A 173 -7.60 -11.01 7.19
CA PRO A 173 -7.01 -9.68 7.28
C PRO A 173 -6.23 -9.34 6.00
N ALA A 174 -6.56 -8.23 5.34
CA ALA A 174 -5.73 -7.72 4.25
C ALA A 174 -4.63 -6.78 4.75
N GLU A 175 -4.94 -5.97 5.76
CA GLU A 175 -4.02 -4.98 6.33
C GLU A 175 -4.11 -4.97 7.86
N ILE A 176 -2.97 -4.75 8.52
CA ILE A 176 -2.85 -4.65 9.97
C ILE A 176 -1.95 -3.46 10.30
N LEU A 177 -2.53 -2.39 10.83
CA LEU A 177 -1.79 -1.22 11.28
C LEU A 177 -1.69 -1.22 12.80
N LEU A 178 -0.49 -0.98 13.32
CA LEU A 178 -0.24 -0.84 14.76
C LEU A 178 -0.09 0.65 15.10
N ASP A 179 -0.77 1.12 16.15
CA ASP A 179 -0.53 2.47 16.66
C ASP A 179 0.86 2.58 17.30
N LYS A 180 1.45 3.78 17.32
CA LYS A 180 2.83 3.97 17.79
C LYS A 180 3.03 3.52 19.24
N PRO A 181 2.07 3.70 20.19
CA PRO A 181 2.15 3.10 21.52
C PRO A 181 2.16 1.57 21.55
N GLY A 182 1.72 0.91 20.47
CA GLY A 182 1.60 -0.53 20.37
C GLY A 182 0.41 -1.08 21.15
N LYS A 183 -0.64 -0.27 21.37
CA LYS A 183 -1.84 -0.59 22.15
C LYS A 183 -3.02 -1.02 21.29
N ARG A 184 -3.11 -0.53 20.04
CA ARG A 184 -4.23 -0.83 19.14
C ARG A 184 -3.74 -1.36 17.81
N LEU A 185 -4.41 -2.38 17.30
CA LEU A 185 -4.34 -2.78 15.91
C LEU A 185 -5.60 -2.32 15.19
N PHE A 186 -5.44 -1.79 13.98
CA PHE A 186 -6.52 -1.59 13.02
C PHE A 186 -6.42 -2.68 11.95
N VAL A 187 -7.42 -3.56 11.90
CA VAL A 187 -7.43 -4.72 11.01
C VAL A 187 -8.49 -4.54 9.94
N LEU A 188 -8.07 -4.42 8.68
CA LEU A 188 -8.99 -4.35 7.54
C LEU A 188 -9.43 -5.76 7.17
N VAL A 189 -10.75 -5.96 7.07
CA VAL A 189 -11.36 -7.23 6.69
C VAL A 189 -12.19 -7.03 5.41
N PRO A 190 -11.56 -7.10 4.21
CA PRO A 190 -12.18 -6.68 2.97
C PRO A 190 -13.46 -7.45 2.61
N VAL A 191 -13.46 -8.77 2.82
CA VAL A 191 -14.62 -9.62 2.50
C VAL A 191 -15.86 -9.22 3.32
N ALA A 192 -15.65 -8.61 4.48
CA ALA A 192 -16.72 -8.23 5.39
C ALA A 192 -16.93 -6.70 5.45
N ASN A 193 -16.30 -5.94 4.54
CA ASN A 193 -16.41 -4.47 4.41
C ASN A 193 -16.31 -3.73 5.76
N LYS A 194 -15.31 -4.08 6.58
CA LYS A 194 -15.16 -3.52 7.93
C LYS A 194 -13.71 -3.39 8.36
N ILE A 195 -13.49 -2.55 9.36
CA ILE A 195 -12.26 -2.48 10.15
C ILE A 195 -12.57 -2.98 11.56
N GLN A 196 -11.72 -3.85 12.09
CA GLN A 196 -11.79 -4.28 13.49
C GLN A 196 -10.63 -3.67 14.27
N VAL A 197 -10.94 -3.02 15.38
CA VAL A 197 -9.96 -2.46 16.30
C VAL A 197 -9.72 -3.46 17.41
N ILE A 198 -8.46 -3.80 17.64
CA ILE A 198 -8.05 -4.78 18.65
C ILE A 198 -7.18 -4.09 19.70
N ASP A 199 -7.48 -4.32 20.98
CA ASP A 199 -6.57 -3.97 22.08
C ASP A 199 -5.49 -5.04 22.20
N THR A 200 -4.22 -4.66 22.09
CA THR A 200 -3.10 -5.63 22.06
C THR A 200 -2.80 -6.25 23.42
N LYS A 201 -3.29 -5.66 24.52
CA LYS A 201 -3.10 -6.18 25.88
C LYS A 201 -4.16 -7.21 26.21
N THR A 202 -5.43 -6.92 25.98
CA THR A 202 -6.52 -7.88 26.22
C THR A 202 -6.58 -8.92 25.11
N ARG A 203 -6.16 -8.54 23.88
CA ARG A 203 -6.22 -9.34 22.64
C ARG A 203 -7.65 -9.58 22.19
N GLU A 204 -8.49 -8.57 22.36
CA GLU A 204 -9.91 -8.60 22.03
C GLU A 204 -10.24 -7.52 21.01
N VAL A 205 -11.20 -7.82 20.13
CA VAL A 205 -11.79 -6.81 19.25
C VAL A 205 -12.65 -5.88 20.12
N THR A 206 -12.21 -4.64 20.31
CA THR A 206 -12.91 -3.64 21.12
C THR A 206 -13.99 -2.91 20.35
N THR A 207 -13.83 -2.78 19.03
CA THR A 207 -14.76 -2.06 18.17
C THR A 207 -14.69 -2.58 16.74
N THR A 208 -15.80 -2.50 16.02
CA THR A 208 -15.87 -2.81 14.59
C THR A 208 -16.54 -1.63 13.87
N TRP A 209 -15.88 -1.09 12.86
CA TRP A 209 -16.38 0.01 12.03
C TRP A 209 -16.76 -0.52 10.65
N PRO A 210 -17.99 -0.28 10.17
CA PRO A 210 -18.32 -0.56 8.77
C PRO A 210 -17.54 0.40 7.86
N VAL A 211 -17.21 -0.07 6.66
CA VAL A 211 -16.73 0.78 5.57
C VAL A 211 -17.84 0.88 4.54
N SER A 212 -18.16 2.10 4.10
CA SER A 212 -19.27 2.36 3.18
C SER A 212 -19.04 1.79 1.78
N SER A 213 -17.77 1.70 1.37
CA SER A 213 -17.30 1.19 0.09
C SER A 213 -16.74 -0.22 0.22
N GLU A 214 -16.89 -1.04 -0.83
CA GLU A 214 -16.57 -2.46 -0.74
C GLU A 214 -15.08 -2.75 -0.88
N ARG A 215 -14.66 -3.84 -0.24
CA ARG A 215 -13.30 -4.40 -0.33
C ARG A 215 -12.21 -3.38 0.06
N PRO A 216 -12.23 -2.81 1.29
CA PRO A 216 -11.11 -2.01 1.80
C PRO A 216 -9.82 -2.83 1.76
N GLY A 217 -8.87 -2.43 0.93
CA GLY A 217 -7.76 -3.26 0.48
C GLY A 217 -6.46 -3.07 1.24
N ASP A 218 -6.10 -1.83 1.51
CA ASP A 218 -4.91 -1.41 2.26
C ASP A 218 -5.21 -0.05 2.93
N ALA A 219 -4.39 0.34 3.90
CA ALA A 219 -4.56 1.57 4.64
C ALA A 219 -3.24 2.16 5.16
N ALA A 220 -3.28 3.46 5.46
CA ALA A 220 -2.24 4.17 6.21
C ALA A 220 -2.86 4.88 7.42
N TYR A 221 -2.07 5.06 8.48
CA TYR A 221 -2.51 5.74 9.70
C TYR A 221 -1.72 7.04 9.93
N ASP A 222 -2.43 8.17 9.96
CA ASP A 222 -1.92 9.43 10.49
C ASP A 222 -2.34 9.57 11.95
N GLU A 223 -1.42 9.20 12.83
CA GLU A 223 -1.62 9.30 14.26
C GLU A 223 -1.68 10.75 14.75
N SER A 224 -1.08 11.71 14.02
CA SER A 224 -1.08 13.13 14.43
C SER A 224 -2.46 13.77 14.31
N THR A 225 -3.27 13.34 13.35
CA THR A 225 -4.67 13.79 13.18
C THR A 225 -5.69 12.71 13.52
N GLN A 226 -5.24 11.53 13.97
CA GLN A 226 -6.10 10.37 14.27
C GLN A 226 -6.95 9.95 13.06
N ARG A 227 -6.34 9.90 11.87
CA ARG A 227 -6.99 9.54 10.61
C ARG A 227 -6.45 8.23 10.05
N LEU A 228 -7.35 7.33 9.67
CA LEU A 228 -7.03 6.21 8.79
C LEU A 228 -7.37 6.61 7.36
N PHE A 229 -6.43 6.41 6.44
CA PHE A 229 -6.65 6.52 5.00
C PHE A 229 -6.79 5.13 4.45
N LEU A 230 -7.96 4.81 3.92
CA LEU A 230 -8.28 3.52 3.32
C LEU A 230 -8.30 3.69 1.82
N GLY A 231 -7.87 2.67 1.09
CA GLY A 231 -8.25 2.52 -0.30
C GLY A 231 -9.19 1.34 -0.47
N THR A 232 -10.27 1.53 -1.22
CA THR A 232 -11.26 0.49 -1.54
C THR A 232 -11.16 0.12 -3.02
N ARG A 233 -11.67 -1.06 -3.40
CA ARG A 233 -11.52 -1.58 -4.77
C ARG A 233 -12.82 -1.53 -5.58
N THR A 234 -13.98 -1.40 -4.95
CA THR A 234 -15.28 -1.45 -5.65
C THR A 234 -16.33 -0.56 -4.96
N PRO A 235 -16.59 0.66 -5.47
CA PRO A 235 -15.78 1.42 -6.43
C PRO A 235 -14.40 1.79 -5.85
N PRO A 236 -13.39 2.12 -6.69
CA PRO A 236 -12.08 2.56 -6.21
C PRO A 236 -12.17 3.94 -5.55
N GLN A 237 -12.02 3.99 -4.22
CA GLN A 237 -12.04 5.24 -3.46
C GLN A 237 -10.92 5.32 -2.44
N MET A 238 -10.43 6.52 -2.19
CA MET A 238 -9.73 6.87 -0.96
C MET A 238 -10.78 7.34 0.06
N ILE A 239 -10.79 6.74 1.25
CA ILE A 239 -11.64 7.13 2.37
C ILE A 239 -10.76 7.57 3.53
N ALA A 240 -11.03 8.75 4.10
CA ALA A 240 -10.45 9.17 5.36
C ALA A 240 -11.45 8.88 6.49
N MET A 241 -11.03 8.14 7.51
CA MET A 241 -11.85 7.74 8.66
C MET A 241 -11.27 8.29 9.97
N ASP A 242 -12.11 8.82 10.85
CA ASP A 242 -11.74 9.25 12.19
C ASP A 242 -11.59 8.04 13.12
N THR A 243 -10.40 7.81 13.67
CA THR A 243 -10.12 6.64 14.53
C THR A 243 -10.67 6.73 15.95
N LYS A 244 -11.27 7.85 16.34
CA LYS A 244 -11.97 7.98 17.63
C LYS A 244 -13.41 7.49 17.54
N THR A 245 -14.05 7.68 16.38
CA THR A 245 -15.48 7.40 16.20
C THR A 245 -15.78 6.33 15.15
N GLY A 246 -14.84 6.05 14.26
CA GLY A 246 -15.06 5.23 13.06
C GLY A 246 -15.81 5.94 11.95
N ALA A 247 -16.05 7.26 12.07
CA ALA A 247 -16.78 8.01 11.06
C ALA A 247 -15.92 8.27 9.83
N GLU A 248 -16.46 8.03 8.64
CA GLU A 248 -15.85 8.48 7.38
C GLU A 248 -16.04 9.99 7.23
N VAL A 249 -14.94 10.73 7.12
CA VAL A 249 -14.93 12.20 7.11
C VAL A 249 -14.63 12.80 5.74
N ALA A 250 -14.12 12.00 4.81
CA ALA A 250 -13.92 12.38 3.42
C ALA A 250 -13.84 11.14 2.53
N ASN A 251 -14.24 11.29 1.27
CA ASN A 251 -13.99 10.33 0.21
C ASN A 251 -13.54 11.05 -1.06
N LEU A 252 -12.64 10.43 -1.82
CA LEU A 252 -12.16 10.90 -3.11
C LEU A 252 -11.99 9.70 -4.05
N PRO A 253 -12.11 9.85 -5.38
CA PRO A 253 -11.82 8.75 -6.30
C PRO A 253 -10.34 8.34 -6.20
N THR A 254 -10.05 7.06 -6.43
CA THR A 254 -8.67 6.54 -6.52
C THR A 254 -8.45 5.71 -7.78
N VAL A 255 -7.27 5.13 -7.89
CA VAL A 255 -6.84 4.30 -9.02
C VAL A 255 -7.50 2.92 -8.99
N ASP A 256 -7.87 2.41 -10.16
CA ASP A 256 -8.36 1.05 -10.34
C ASP A 256 -7.33 0.01 -9.91
N GLY A 257 -7.80 -1.10 -9.35
CA GLY A 257 -6.91 -2.16 -8.85
C GLY A 257 -5.95 -1.64 -7.78
N MET A 258 -6.40 -0.71 -6.93
CA MET A 258 -5.60 -0.21 -5.82
C MET A 258 -5.09 -1.32 -4.93
N ASP A 259 -3.88 -1.11 -4.39
CA ASP A 259 -3.22 -2.13 -3.61
C ASP A 259 -2.31 -1.62 -2.49
N GLY A 260 -1.62 -0.48 -2.69
CA GLY A 260 -0.76 0.11 -1.66
C GLY A 260 -1.29 1.45 -1.19
N VAL A 261 -1.35 1.68 0.13
CA VAL A 261 -1.74 2.97 0.73
C VAL A 261 -0.71 3.41 1.76
N TYR A 262 -0.14 4.60 1.59
CA TYR A 262 0.91 5.13 2.47
C TYR A 262 0.71 6.61 2.78
N PHE A 263 1.17 7.05 3.96
CA PHE A 263 1.13 8.44 4.38
C PHE A 263 2.53 8.99 4.64
N ASP A 264 2.92 10.00 3.87
CA ASP A 264 4.10 10.83 4.13
C ASP A 264 3.73 11.90 5.15
N THR A 265 4.17 11.71 6.39
CA THR A 265 3.94 12.64 7.50
C THR A 265 4.62 13.99 7.32
N THR A 266 5.72 14.04 6.56
CA THR A 266 6.53 15.24 6.34
C THR A 266 5.81 16.18 5.38
N ARG A 267 5.30 15.64 4.26
CA ARG A 267 4.57 16.42 3.25
C ARG A 267 3.06 16.44 3.47
N LYS A 268 2.57 15.72 4.48
CA LYS A 268 1.13 15.52 4.75
C LYS A 268 0.41 15.02 3.49
N ARG A 269 0.99 13.97 2.89
CA ARG A 269 0.57 13.46 1.59
C ARG A 269 0.24 11.99 1.66
N ILE A 270 -0.89 11.60 1.06
CA ILE A 270 -1.31 10.21 0.94
C ILE A 270 -0.93 9.73 -0.46
N TYR A 271 -0.32 8.56 -0.56
CA TYR A 271 -0.03 7.89 -1.82
C TYR A 271 -0.85 6.60 -1.91
N ILE A 272 -1.60 6.44 -3.00
CA ILE A 272 -2.33 5.21 -3.31
C ILE A 272 -1.92 4.72 -4.69
N SER A 273 -1.32 3.54 -4.74
CA SER A 273 -0.95 2.88 -5.99
C SER A 273 -1.98 1.85 -6.41
N GLY A 274 -2.12 1.66 -7.72
CA GLY A 274 -3.04 0.72 -8.32
C GLY A 274 -2.74 0.50 -9.79
N GLY A 275 -3.37 -0.52 -10.35
CA GLY A 275 -3.10 -1.04 -11.68
C GLY A 275 -3.07 -2.56 -11.72
N ARG A 276 -3.24 -3.23 -10.57
CA ARG A 276 -3.25 -4.70 -10.50
C ARG A 276 -4.40 -5.27 -11.31
N GLY A 277 -4.08 -6.02 -12.37
CA GLY A 277 -5.07 -6.59 -13.29
C GLY A 277 -5.60 -5.60 -14.34
N PHE A 278 -4.93 -4.46 -14.52
CA PHE A 278 -5.29 -3.43 -15.50
C PHE A 278 -4.10 -3.10 -16.42
N ASP A 279 -4.43 -2.67 -17.64
CA ASP A 279 -3.45 -2.32 -18.69
C ASP A 279 -2.75 -0.96 -18.44
N ALA A 280 -3.09 -0.29 -17.34
CA ALA A 280 -2.44 0.92 -16.89
C ALA A 280 -2.34 0.92 -15.36
N GLY A 281 -1.21 1.39 -14.85
CA GLY A 281 -1.01 1.61 -13.41
C GLY A 281 -0.78 3.09 -13.11
N TYR A 282 -1.23 3.52 -11.93
CA TYR A 282 -1.03 4.89 -11.44
C TYR A 282 -0.76 4.93 -9.95
N VAL A 283 -0.08 5.98 -9.52
CA VAL A 283 -0.06 6.44 -8.13
C VAL A 283 -0.89 7.71 -8.04
N TYR A 284 -1.94 7.69 -7.24
CA TYR A 284 -2.67 8.89 -6.86
C TYR A 284 -2.00 9.48 -5.62
N ALA A 285 -1.64 10.75 -5.70
CA ALA A 285 -1.14 11.51 -4.58
C ALA A 285 -2.22 12.49 -4.11
N TYR A 286 -2.53 12.51 -2.82
CA TYR A 286 -3.50 13.40 -2.21
C TYR A 286 -2.81 14.30 -1.19
N GLN A 287 -3.06 15.60 -1.26
CA GLN A 287 -2.60 16.54 -0.24
C GLN A 287 -3.64 16.63 0.88
N GLN A 288 -3.22 16.36 2.12
CA GLN A 288 -4.01 16.70 3.30
C GLN A 288 -3.90 18.22 3.54
N LYS A 289 -5.05 18.90 3.50
CA LYS A 289 -5.18 20.36 3.70
C LYS A 289 -5.65 20.71 5.11
N GLY A 290 -6.29 19.75 5.78
CA GLY A 290 -6.72 19.82 7.17
C GLY A 290 -7.16 18.43 7.65
N ALA A 291 -7.61 18.32 8.90
CA ALA A 291 -7.97 17.03 9.49
C ALA A 291 -9.05 16.26 8.69
N ASN A 292 -9.98 16.97 8.04
CA ASN A 292 -11.07 16.39 7.25
C ASN A 292 -11.10 16.89 5.80
N SER A 293 -10.02 17.53 5.32
CA SER A 293 -9.99 18.15 3.99
C SER A 293 -8.78 17.66 3.19
N TYR A 294 -9.06 17.14 2.00
CA TYR A 294 -8.09 16.48 1.14
C TYR A 294 -8.33 16.90 -0.32
N GLY A 295 -7.28 16.90 -1.13
CA GLY A 295 -7.41 17.12 -2.57
C GLY A 295 -6.41 16.29 -3.36
N ILE A 296 -6.78 15.89 -4.57
CA ILE A 296 -5.86 15.21 -5.49
C ILE A 296 -4.77 16.20 -5.88
N ALA A 297 -3.52 15.85 -5.58
CA ALA A 297 -2.34 16.62 -5.90
C ALA A 297 -1.72 16.16 -7.24
N SER A 298 -1.74 14.86 -7.52
CA SER A 298 -1.21 14.29 -8.76
C SER A 298 -1.79 12.93 -9.07
N LYS A 299 -1.80 12.57 -10.34
CA LYS A 299 -1.97 11.21 -10.85
C LYS A 299 -0.71 10.86 -11.65
N ILE A 300 0.17 10.05 -11.07
CA ILE A 300 1.47 9.72 -11.65
C ILE A 300 1.36 8.38 -12.39
N PRO A 301 1.65 8.30 -13.70
CA PRO A 301 1.66 7.03 -14.42
C PRO A 301 2.79 6.12 -13.92
N THR A 302 2.52 4.81 -13.90
CA THR A 302 3.52 3.78 -13.61
C THR A 302 3.60 2.81 -14.79
N LYS A 303 3.48 1.50 -14.57
CA LYS A 303 3.44 0.47 -15.61
C LYS A 303 2.12 -0.32 -15.51
N PRO A 304 1.69 -0.99 -16.59
CA PRO A 304 0.59 -1.95 -16.53
C PRO A 304 0.80 -2.98 -15.41
N GLY A 305 -0.25 -3.36 -14.69
CA GLY A 305 -0.15 -4.30 -13.57
C GLY A 305 0.52 -3.75 -12.29
N ALA A 306 1.13 -2.56 -12.30
CA ALA A 306 1.94 -2.03 -11.21
C ALA A 306 1.06 -1.44 -10.09
N GLY A 307 0.52 -2.30 -9.24
CA GLY A 307 -0.35 -1.92 -8.13
C GLY A 307 0.34 -1.87 -6.77
N THR A 308 1.26 -2.81 -6.49
CA THR A 308 1.85 -2.94 -5.15
C THR A 308 3.01 -1.97 -4.97
N SER A 309 3.04 -1.29 -3.82
CA SER A 309 4.03 -0.26 -3.51
C SER A 309 4.52 -0.33 -2.08
N PHE A 310 5.57 0.44 -1.79
CA PHE A 310 6.15 0.59 -0.47
C PHE A 310 6.71 2.01 -0.29
N TRP A 311 6.42 2.62 0.85
CA TRP A 311 6.97 3.92 1.24
C TRP A 311 8.00 3.74 2.36
N SER A 312 9.24 4.16 2.11
CA SER A 312 10.24 4.29 3.16
C SER A 312 10.41 5.76 3.56
N PRO A 313 9.90 6.18 4.73
CA PRO A 313 10.15 7.52 5.24
C PRO A 313 11.64 7.75 5.55
N GLU A 314 12.37 6.72 5.98
CA GLU A 314 13.79 6.79 6.33
C GLU A 314 14.68 7.06 5.12
N LEU A 315 14.36 6.44 3.97
CA LEU A 315 15.05 6.70 2.71
C LEU A 315 14.44 7.87 1.95
N ASN A 316 13.27 8.37 2.35
CA ASN A 316 12.46 9.35 1.60
C ASN A 316 12.28 8.88 0.14
N ARG A 317 11.84 7.63 -0.03
CA ARG A 317 11.66 6.97 -1.34
C ARG A 317 10.35 6.18 -1.37
N TYR A 318 9.68 6.25 -2.50
CA TYR A 318 8.48 5.49 -2.81
C TYR A 318 8.78 4.48 -3.90
N TYR A 319 8.48 3.21 -3.66
CA TYR A 319 8.79 2.10 -4.54
C TYR A 319 7.49 1.53 -5.08
N VAL A 320 7.41 1.31 -6.39
CA VAL A 320 6.28 0.60 -7.02
C VAL A 320 6.82 -0.62 -7.73
N ALA A 321 6.28 -1.78 -7.39
CA ALA A 321 6.60 -3.03 -8.07
C ALA A 321 5.78 -3.14 -9.35
N ALA A 322 6.46 -3.30 -10.48
CA ALA A 322 5.87 -3.55 -11.78
C ALA A 322 6.14 -5.02 -12.17
N PRO A 323 5.08 -5.82 -12.42
CA PRO A 323 5.27 -7.18 -12.92
C PRO A 323 5.78 -7.17 -14.36
N THR A 324 6.18 -8.34 -14.87
CA THR A 324 6.38 -8.55 -16.31
C THR A 324 5.11 -8.19 -17.05
N TYR A 325 5.26 -7.45 -18.15
CA TYR A 325 4.15 -7.11 -19.05
C TYR A 325 4.67 -7.09 -20.49
N ASP A 326 4.01 -7.83 -21.39
CA ASP A 326 4.50 -8.10 -22.74
C ASP A 326 5.97 -8.58 -22.74
N ASN A 327 6.86 -7.79 -23.34
CA ASN A 327 8.30 -8.07 -23.45
C ASN A 327 9.13 -7.35 -22.36
N ASP A 328 8.51 -6.52 -21.51
CA ASP A 328 9.20 -5.81 -20.44
C ASP A 328 9.45 -6.74 -19.24
N LEU A 329 10.68 -6.71 -18.73
CA LEU A 329 11.01 -7.34 -17.46
C LEU A 329 10.22 -6.71 -16.31
N ALA A 330 9.92 -7.53 -15.30
CA ALA A 330 9.49 -7.01 -14.01
C ALA A 330 10.54 -6.02 -13.46
N ALA A 331 10.11 -5.04 -12.68
CA ALA A 331 10.99 -4.00 -12.17
C ALA A 331 10.46 -3.38 -10.87
N VAL A 332 11.36 -2.74 -10.12
CA VAL A 332 11.01 -1.76 -9.10
C VAL A 332 11.18 -0.36 -9.68
N LEU A 333 10.09 0.39 -9.72
CA LEU A 333 10.09 1.82 -10.05
C LEU A 333 10.37 2.60 -8.77
N VAL A 334 11.46 3.37 -8.75
CA VAL A 334 11.88 4.17 -7.58
C VAL A 334 11.52 5.63 -7.82
N PHE A 335 10.67 6.15 -6.95
CA PHE A 335 10.21 7.52 -6.99
C PHE A 335 10.77 8.35 -5.84
N GLU A 336 11.10 9.60 -6.15
CA GLU A 336 11.45 10.62 -5.18
C GLU A 336 10.26 11.57 -4.95
N PRO A 337 9.81 11.74 -3.69
CA PRO A 337 8.74 12.66 -3.37
C PRO A 337 9.17 14.12 -3.52
N GLN A 338 8.39 14.86 -4.32
CA GLN A 338 8.65 16.27 -4.60
C GLN A 338 8.06 17.15 -3.50
N PRO A 339 8.60 18.37 -3.27
CA PRO A 339 8.06 19.33 -2.30
C PRO A 339 6.54 19.54 -2.42
#